data_AF-A0A1H7UHB0-F1
#
_entry.id   AF-A0A1H7UHB0-F1
#
_cell.length_a   1.000
_cell.length_b   1.000
_cell.length_c   1.000
_cell.angle_alpha   90.00
_cell.angle_beta   90.00
_cell.angle_gamma   90.00
#
_symmetry.space_group_name_H-M   'P 1'
#
loop_
_entity.id
_entity.type
_entity.pdbx_description
1 polymer ?
#
loop_
_entity_poly.entity_id
_entity_poly.type
_entity_poly.pdbx_seq_one_letter_code
_entity_poly.pdbx_strand_id
1 'polypeptide(L)'
;MGATETINAIKAEIADISIQDCDEVLDKILKAKTVLFFDTGFFEKAAKYSKRAKIIEIIKRMEADITGITIVMSELVLYELRSVDGLGLNPVDADFLKALYDEGFCITILSEENLCDSMDKYIKRSATEKNSQLVKFIYDNKANLTKLCGVIIRDGDFPYIGMLENGYKVPREPNYVAEVISAIIRRKQDRDSLAEELITLALLFLLELPGRTRYMFCTNDYAAITRFNKAMQTSAGSNESRAACVSFLSFVQYAIQEKIFLNEDKQDILRLLRCSVGEEVLVLRDDKLPIHKTWVTLSIESAAERLLNGERFLDMTHKK
;
A
#
# COMPACT_ATOMS: atom_id res chain seq x y z
N MET A 1 -20.71 7.24 -13.82
CA MET A 1 -19.77 8.30 -13.43
C MET A 1 -18.41 7.64 -13.31
N GLY A 2 -17.42 8.11 -14.07
CA GLY A 2 -16.18 7.37 -14.30
C GLY A 2 -15.11 7.64 -13.24
N ALA A 3 -14.30 6.64 -12.91
CA ALA A 3 -13.22 6.77 -11.92
C ALA A 3 -12.27 7.96 -12.23
N THR A 4 -11.95 8.18 -13.50
CA THR A 4 -11.07 9.26 -13.95
C THR A 4 -11.57 10.67 -13.59
N GLU A 5 -12.88 10.94 -13.72
CA GLU A 5 -13.45 12.25 -13.41
C GLU A 5 -13.34 12.56 -11.92
N THR A 6 -13.66 11.57 -11.08
CA THR A 6 -13.53 11.66 -9.61
C THR A 6 -12.06 11.85 -9.20
N ILE A 7 -11.14 11.07 -9.76
CA ILE A 7 -9.71 11.18 -9.46
C ILE A 7 -9.21 12.59 -9.77
N ASN A 8 -9.56 13.14 -10.93
CA ASN A 8 -9.14 14.49 -11.32
C ASN A 8 -9.73 15.58 -10.41
N ALA A 9 -10.99 15.43 -9.98
CA ALA A 9 -11.61 16.35 -9.03
C ALA A 9 -10.89 16.33 -7.67
N ILE A 10 -10.59 15.14 -7.14
CA ILE A 10 -9.84 14.98 -5.89
C ILE A 10 -8.43 15.55 -6.03
N LYS A 11 -7.71 15.24 -7.11
CA LYS A 11 -6.38 15.78 -7.39
C LYS A 11 -6.37 17.31 -7.39
N ALA A 12 -7.37 17.94 -7.99
CA ALA A 12 -7.52 19.40 -7.94
C ALA A 12 -7.79 19.91 -6.52
N GLU A 13 -8.58 19.19 -5.71
CA GLU A 13 -8.88 19.53 -4.32
C GLU A 13 -7.63 19.53 -3.41
N ILE A 14 -6.70 18.58 -3.61
CA ILE A 14 -5.51 18.41 -2.76
C ILE A 14 -4.20 18.92 -3.40
N ALA A 15 -4.29 19.75 -4.45
CA ALA A 15 -3.14 20.19 -5.24
C ALA A 15 -2.12 21.03 -4.45
N ASP A 16 -2.55 21.71 -3.39
CA ASP A 16 -1.70 22.54 -2.52
C ASP A 16 -0.92 21.72 -1.48
N ILE A 17 -1.44 20.54 -1.13
CA ILE A 17 -0.87 19.67 -0.08
C ILE A 17 -0.20 18.40 -0.63
N SER A 18 -0.17 18.20 -1.95
CA SER A 18 0.38 16.98 -2.57
C SER A 18 1.15 17.23 -3.85
N ILE A 19 2.14 16.38 -4.13
CA ILE A 19 2.89 16.34 -5.38
C ILE A 19 2.26 15.32 -6.30
N GLN A 20 1.99 15.71 -7.55
CA GLN A 20 1.19 14.92 -8.50
C GLN A 20 1.86 14.69 -9.85
N ASP A 21 2.92 15.45 -10.16
CA ASP A 21 3.76 15.21 -11.33
C ASP A 21 4.59 13.94 -11.11
N CYS A 22 4.43 12.93 -11.98
CA CYS A 22 4.98 11.61 -11.73
C CYS A 22 6.52 11.60 -11.66
N ASP A 23 7.17 12.49 -12.41
CA ASP A 23 8.63 12.64 -12.34
C ASP A 23 9.08 13.23 -10.99
N GLU A 24 8.40 14.27 -10.52
CA GLU A 24 8.65 14.84 -9.19
C GLU A 24 8.35 13.83 -8.07
N VAL A 25 7.27 13.04 -8.20
CA VAL A 25 6.93 11.96 -7.27
C VAL A 25 8.07 10.95 -7.18
N LEU A 26 8.62 10.50 -8.31
CA LEU A 26 9.77 9.57 -8.30
C LEU A 26 11.01 10.20 -7.65
N ASP A 27 11.26 11.49 -7.91
CA ASP A 27 12.33 12.25 -7.29
C ASP A 27 12.24 12.24 -5.75
N LYS A 28 11.02 12.41 -5.21
CA LYS A 28 10.76 12.35 -3.76
C LYS A 28 10.87 10.94 -3.21
N ILE A 29 10.37 9.93 -3.94
CA ILE A 29 10.50 8.52 -3.56
C ILE A 29 11.97 8.11 -3.43
N LEU A 30 12.82 8.48 -4.39
CA LEU A 30 14.23 8.09 -4.39
C LEU A 30 15.07 8.82 -3.33
N LYS A 31 14.66 10.03 -2.93
CA LYS A 31 15.31 10.79 -1.84
C LYS A 31 14.86 10.32 -0.46
N ALA A 32 13.70 9.68 -0.36
CA ALA A 32 13.18 9.17 0.90
C ALA A 32 13.96 7.95 1.40
N LYS A 33 14.05 7.82 2.72
CA LYS A 33 14.55 6.61 3.39
C LYS A 33 13.45 5.56 3.47
N THR A 34 12.23 6.00 3.80
CA THR A 34 11.04 5.17 3.94
C THR A 34 9.89 5.77 3.15
N VAL A 35 9.22 4.93 2.37
CA VAL A 35 8.05 5.30 1.57
C VAL A 35 6.87 4.48 2.05
N LEU A 36 5.79 5.14 2.41
CA LEU A 36 4.57 4.52 2.92
C LEU A 36 3.51 4.56 1.82
N PHE A 37 3.19 3.39 1.25
CA PHE A 37 2.07 3.23 0.32
C PHE A 37 0.81 2.96 1.13
N PHE A 38 -0.08 3.94 1.20
CA PHE A 38 -1.34 3.80 1.92
C PHE A 38 -2.40 3.18 1.02
N ASP A 39 -2.93 2.05 1.48
CA ASP A 39 -4.20 1.48 1.04
C ASP A 39 -5.37 2.22 1.71
N THR A 40 -6.52 2.27 1.04
CA THR A 40 -7.77 2.89 1.49
C THR A 40 -8.15 2.43 2.88
N GLY A 41 -8.19 1.11 3.11
CA GLY A 41 -8.64 0.54 4.39
C GLY A 41 -7.72 0.88 5.57
N PHE A 42 -6.42 1.03 5.32
CA PHE A 42 -5.48 1.51 6.34
C PHE A 42 -5.66 3.01 6.58
N PHE A 43 -5.77 3.80 5.50
CA PHE A 43 -5.93 5.25 5.55
C PHE A 43 -7.20 5.66 6.31
N GLU A 44 -8.36 5.10 5.96
CA GLU A 44 -9.63 5.42 6.61
C GLU A 44 -9.60 5.09 8.11
N LYS A 45 -8.95 3.99 8.51
CA LYS A 45 -8.80 3.61 9.91
C LYS A 45 -7.94 4.62 10.67
N ALA A 46 -6.85 5.08 10.06
CA ALA A 46 -6.00 6.12 10.61
C ALA A 46 -6.75 7.46 10.73
N ALA A 47 -7.45 7.86 9.67
CA ALA A 47 -8.19 9.13 9.60
C ALA A 47 -9.36 9.19 10.59
N LYS A 48 -10.11 8.09 10.75
CA LYS A 48 -11.27 8.02 11.66
C LYS A 48 -10.88 7.76 13.12
N TYR A 49 -9.61 7.53 13.42
CA TYR A 49 -9.18 7.30 14.80
C TYR A 49 -9.27 8.59 15.62
N SER A 50 -9.95 8.54 16.77
CA SER A 50 -10.22 9.74 17.58
C SER A 50 -8.97 10.48 18.08
N LYS A 51 -7.82 9.81 18.20
CA LYS A 51 -6.54 10.40 18.61
C LYS A 51 -5.55 10.45 17.42
N ARG A 52 -5.94 11.07 16.30
CA ARG A 52 -5.14 11.17 15.06
C ARG A 52 -3.71 11.65 15.27
N ALA A 53 -3.49 12.58 16.20
CA ALA A 53 -2.16 13.05 16.58
C ALA A 53 -1.21 11.90 16.99
N LYS A 54 -1.72 10.83 17.62
CA LYS A 54 -0.92 9.65 17.92
C LYS A 54 -0.53 8.88 16.66
N ILE A 55 -1.40 8.79 15.65
CA ILE A 55 -1.05 8.17 14.36
C ILE A 55 0.09 8.92 13.69
N ILE A 56 -0.01 10.26 13.66
CA ILE A 56 1.04 11.13 13.12
C ILE A 56 2.35 10.95 13.90
N GLU A 57 2.32 10.94 15.24
CA GLU A 57 3.49 10.66 16.09
C GLU A 57 4.11 9.29 15.76
N ILE A 58 3.30 8.24 15.56
CA ILE A 58 3.78 6.90 15.19
C ILE A 58 4.53 6.95 13.87
N ILE A 59 3.95 7.59 12.84
CA ILE A 59 4.61 7.73 11.54
C ILE A 59 5.92 8.51 11.71
N LYS A 60 5.93 9.61 12.48
CA LYS A 60 7.14 10.40 12.75
C LYS A 60 8.26 9.57 13.40
N ARG A 61 7.94 8.58 14.24
CA ARG A 61 8.95 7.72 14.88
C ARG A 61 9.57 6.67 13.94
N MET A 62 8.99 6.43 12.77
CA MET A 62 9.52 5.44 11.82
C MET A 62 10.89 5.86 11.25
N GLU A 63 11.20 7.16 11.24
CA GLU A 63 12.50 7.72 10.86
C GLU A 63 12.92 8.82 11.84
N ALA A 64 14.23 9.06 11.97
CA ALA A 64 14.73 10.14 12.83
C ALA A 64 14.41 11.54 12.28
N ASP A 65 14.21 11.65 10.98
CA ASP A 65 13.92 12.90 10.25
C ASP A 65 12.69 12.67 9.38
N ILE A 66 11.67 13.52 9.57
CA ILE A 66 10.40 13.44 8.86
C ILE A 66 10.57 13.60 7.34
N THR A 67 11.58 14.35 6.91
CA THR A 67 11.88 14.52 5.47
C THR A 67 12.38 13.23 4.82
N GLY A 68 12.79 12.25 5.63
CA GLY A 68 13.10 10.89 5.19
C GLY A 68 11.87 10.02 4.91
N ILE A 69 10.65 10.51 5.18
CA ILE A 69 9.39 9.80 4.97
C ILE A 69 8.60 10.46 3.83
N THR A 70 8.22 9.64 2.85
CA THR A 70 7.27 10.03 1.80
C THR A 70 6.02 9.16 1.90
N ILE A 71 4.85 9.80 1.94
CA ILE A 71 3.55 9.12 1.90
C ILE A 71 3.08 9.11 0.44
N VAL A 72 2.73 7.92 -0.05
CA VAL A 72 2.24 7.71 -1.41
C VAL A 72 0.82 7.18 -1.34
N MET A 73 -0.07 7.82 -2.10
CA MET A 73 -1.38 7.28 -2.44
C MET A 73 -1.45 7.06 -3.94
N SER A 74 -2.08 5.96 -4.35
CA SER A 74 -2.33 5.69 -5.75
C SER A 74 -3.61 6.39 -6.22
N GLU A 75 -3.78 6.58 -7.52
CA GLU A 75 -5.00 7.22 -8.06
C GLU A 75 -6.26 6.40 -7.72
N LEU A 76 -6.17 5.07 -7.68
CA LEU A 76 -7.28 4.22 -7.25
C LEU A 76 -7.61 4.36 -5.77
N VAL A 77 -6.61 4.58 -4.90
CA VAL A 77 -6.86 4.85 -3.48
C VAL A 77 -7.64 6.15 -3.31
N LEU A 78 -7.29 7.20 -4.05
CA LEU A 78 -8.07 8.44 -4.06
C LEU A 78 -9.52 8.21 -4.49
N TYR A 79 -9.73 7.41 -5.55
CA TYR A 79 -11.09 7.07 -6.01
C TYR A 79 -11.92 6.33 -4.95
N GLU A 80 -11.29 5.50 -4.12
CA GLU A 80 -11.99 4.79 -3.06
C GLU A 80 -12.28 5.65 -1.83
N LEU A 81 -11.45 6.66 -1.56
CA LEU A 81 -11.64 7.66 -0.49
C LEU A 81 -12.65 8.77 -0.86
N ARG A 82 -13.27 8.69 -2.04
CA ARG A 82 -14.26 9.68 -2.48
C ARG A 82 -15.44 9.77 -1.51
N SER A 83 -16.00 10.96 -1.38
CA SER A 83 -17.26 11.16 -0.68
C SER A 83 -18.40 10.39 -1.36
N VAL A 84 -19.34 9.88 -0.57
CA VAL A 84 -20.55 9.22 -1.09
C VAL A 84 -21.41 10.21 -1.90
N ASP A 85 -21.40 11.48 -1.50
CA ASP A 85 -22.30 12.52 -2.01
C ASP A 85 -21.65 13.42 -3.08
N GLY A 86 -20.41 13.15 -3.50
CA GLY A 86 -19.70 14.06 -4.39
C GLY A 86 -18.46 13.47 -5.08
N LEU A 87 -17.79 14.33 -5.85
CA LEU A 87 -16.56 13.98 -6.57
C LEU A 87 -15.28 14.24 -5.77
N GLY A 88 -15.38 14.90 -4.61
CA GLY A 88 -14.24 15.20 -3.73
C GLY A 88 -13.98 14.11 -2.71
N LEU A 89 -12.98 14.32 -1.86
CA LEU A 89 -12.66 13.42 -0.75
C LEU A 89 -13.74 13.45 0.34
N ASN A 90 -13.82 12.36 1.11
CA ASN A 90 -14.52 12.42 2.38
C ASN A 90 -13.89 13.51 3.28
N PRO A 91 -14.67 14.39 3.93
CA PRO A 91 -14.11 15.46 4.76
C PRO A 91 -13.17 14.99 5.88
N VAL A 92 -13.42 13.81 6.46
CA VAL A 92 -12.55 13.24 7.51
C VAL A 92 -11.18 12.84 6.94
N ASP A 93 -11.18 12.32 5.72
CA ASP A 93 -9.98 11.87 5.02
C ASP A 93 -9.16 13.06 4.52
N ALA A 94 -9.82 14.09 3.97
CA ALA A 94 -9.19 15.35 3.58
C ALA A 94 -8.55 16.09 4.77
N ASP A 95 -9.25 16.19 5.90
CA ASP A 95 -8.74 16.78 7.14
C ASP A 95 -7.51 16.02 7.67
N PHE A 96 -7.50 14.68 7.54
CA PHE A 96 -6.34 13.89 7.94
C PHE A 96 -5.14 14.05 7.01
N LEU A 97 -5.33 14.14 5.68
CA LEU A 97 -4.25 14.47 4.74
C LEU A 97 -3.64 15.82 5.05
N LYS A 98 -4.49 16.82 5.30
CA LYS A 98 -4.03 18.16 5.67
C LYS A 98 -3.22 18.14 6.97
N ALA A 99 -3.68 17.41 7.98
CA ALA A 99 -2.93 17.25 9.23
C ALA A 99 -1.57 16.58 9.03
N LEU A 100 -1.45 15.61 8.11
CA LEU A 100 -0.15 15.03 7.74
C LEU A 100 0.76 16.07 7.05
N TYR A 101 0.21 16.83 6.11
CA TYR A 101 0.95 17.88 5.41
C TYR A 101 1.45 18.98 6.35
N ASP A 102 0.57 19.49 7.23
CA ASP A 102 0.87 20.55 8.19
C ASP A 102 1.99 20.14 9.17
N GLU A 103 2.14 18.84 9.42
CA GLU A 103 3.20 18.28 10.25
C GLU A 103 4.53 18.08 9.50
N GLY A 104 4.54 18.35 8.19
CA GLY A 104 5.73 18.36 7.34
C GLY A 104 5.95 17.09 6.51
N PHE A 105 4.96 16.18 6.42
CA PHE A 105 5.10 14.99 5.58
C PHE A 105 5.04 15.33 4.09
N CYS A 106 5.89 14.69 3.29
CA CYS A 106 5.80 14.74 1.85
C CYS A 106 4.68 13.80 1.37
N ILE A 107 3.56 14.36 0.92
CA ILE A 107 2.43 13.59 0.36
C ILE A 107 2.54 13.60 -1.17
N THR A 108 2.44 12.42 -1.77
CA THR A 108 2.56 12.22 -3.22
C THR A 108 1.41 11.39 -3.75
N ILE A 109 0.93 11.74 -4.94
CA ILE A 109 -0.08 10.98 -5.69
C ILE A 109 0.63 10.29 -6.84
N LEU A 110 0.74 8.97 -6.77
CA LEU A 110 1.34 8.18 -7.83
C LEU A 110 0.29 7.84 -8.90
N SER A 111 0.55 8.28 -10.13
CA SER A 111 -0.18 7.80 -11.31
C SER A 111 0.49 6.53 -11.83
N GLU A 112 -0.18 5.39 -11.67
CA GLU A 112 0.35 4.09 -12.10
C GLU A 112 0.53 4.02 -13.63
N GLU A 113 -0.29 4.76 -14.39
CA GLU A 113 -0.19 4.87 -15.85
C GLU A 113 1.15 5.46 -16.30
N ASN A 114 1.60 6.52 -15.62
CA ASN A 114 2.77 7.31 -16.02
C ASN A 114 4.08 6.84 -15.36
N LEU A 115 4.00 5.89 -14.43
CA LEU A 115 5.13 5.40 -13.64
C LEU A 115 6.28 4.91 -14.51
N CYS A 116 5.99 4.01 -15.46
CA CYS A 116 7.05 3.37 -16.27
C CYS A 116 7.75 4.32 -17.24
N ASP A 117 7.08 5.38 -17.67
CA ASP A 117 7.70 6.42 -18.50
C ASP A 117 8.55 7.36 -17.67
N SER A 118 8.07 7.76 -16.49
CA SER A 118 8.83 8.59 -15.56
C SER A 118 10.10 7.91 -15.06
N MET A 119 10.10 6.57 -14.96
CA MET A 119 11.27 5.78 -14.58
C MET A 119 12.45 5.89 -15.57
N ASP A 120 12.22 6.28 -16.83
CA ASP A 120 13.29 6.40 -17.84
C ASP A 120 14.35 7.45 -17.48
N LYS A 121 14.00 8.40 -16.62
CA LYS A 121 14.95 9.37 -16.06
C LYS A 121 16.05 8.71 -15.25
N TYR A 122 15.77 7.56 -14.66
CA TYR A 122 16.65 6.87 -13.72
C TYR A 122 17.20 5.55 -14.29
N ILE A 123 16.43 4.87 -15.13
CA ILE A 123 16.84 3.63 -15.80
C ILE A 123 16.45 3.69 -17.26
N LYS A 124 17.44 3.77 -18.14
CA LYS A 124 17.20 3.72 -19.59
C LYS A 124 16.71 2.33 -19.98
N ARG A 125 15.48 2.25 -20.48
CA ARG A 125 14.88 1.03 -21.06
C ARG A 125 14.29 1.34 -22.43
N SER A 126 14.44 0.43 -23.35
CA SER A 126 13.63 0.41 -24.57
C SER A 126 12.17 0.08 -24.24
N ALA A 127 11.24 0.49 -25.11
CA ALA A 127 9.83 0.14 -24.97
C ALA A 127 9.62 -1.38 -24.82
N THR A 128 10.37 -2.18 -25.59
CA THR A 128 10.32 -3.65 -25.50
C THR A 128 10.74 -4.16 -24.12
N GLU A 129 11.76 -3.57 -23.49
CA GLU A 129 12.17 -3.97 -22.14
C GLU A 129 11.09 -3.65 -21.10
N LYS A 130 10.47 -2.46 -21.17
CA LYS A 130 9.37 -2.08 -20.28
C LYS A 130 8.16 -3.03 -20.44
N ASN A 131 7.78 -3.30 -21.69
CA ASN A 131 6.66 -4.17 -22.01
C ASN A 131 6.94 -5.60 -21.54
N SER A 132 8.18 -6.08 -21.70
CA SER A 132 8.61 -7.39 -21.21
C SER A 132 8.47 -7.49 -19.70
N GLN A 133 8.86 -6.43 -18.98
CA GLN A 133 8.76 -6.39 -17.52
C GLN A 133 7.31 -6.44 -17.05
N LEU A 134 6.42 -5.64 -17.65
CA LEU A 134 4.99 -5.68 -17.32
C LEU A 134 4.41 -7.08 -17.53
N VAL A 135 4.63 -7.67 -18.71
CA VAL A 135 4.15 -9.01 -19.04
C VAL A 135 4.69 -10.03 -18.05
N LYS A 136 6.00 -9.97 -17.73
CA LYS A 136 6.63 -10.85 -16.75
C LYS A 136 5.99 -10.71 -15.37
N PHE A 137 5.87 -9.49 -14.84
CA PHE A 137 5.30 -9.27 -13.51
C PHE A 137 3.87 -9.78 -13.41
N ILE A 138 3.03 -9.52 -14.42
CA ILE A 138 1.65 -10.02 -14.40
C ILE A 138 1.63 -11.55 -14.55
N TYR A 139 2.40 -12.10 -15.48
CA TYR A 139 2.41 -13.54 -15.76
C TYR A 139 2.92 -14.37 -14.58
N ASP A 140 4.06 -13.99 -14.00
CA ASP A 140 4.69 -14.68 -12.88
C ASP A 140 3.79 -14.60 -11.62
N ASN A 141 2.96 -13.56 -11.52
CA ASN A 141 2.08 -13.31 -10.37
C ASN A 141 0.60 -13.54 -10.65
N LYS A 142 0.23 -14.32 -11.67
CA LYS A 142 -1.20 -14.61 -11.99
C LYS A 142 -2.04 -15.06 -10.80
N ALA A 143 -1.46 -15.87 -9.90
CA ALA A 143 -2.12 -16.37 -8.70
C ALA A 143 -2.23 -15.33 -7.57
N ASN A 144 -1.43 -14.25 -7.63
CA ASN A 144 -1.37 -13.20 -6.62
C ASN A 144 -2.08 -11.91 -7.11
N LEU A 145 -2.15 -11.69 -8.41
CA LEU A 145 -2.81 -10.55 -9.07
C LEU A 145 -4.12 -11.00 -9.74
N THR A 146 -4.95 -11.70 -8.96
CA THR A 146 -6.13 -12.41 -9.47
C THR A 146 -7.21 -11.49 -10.02
N LYS A 147 -7.42 -10.31 -9.41
CA LYS A 147 -8.43 -9.37 -9.86
C LYS A 147 -7.96 -8.67 -11.14
N LEU A 148 -6.70 -8.24 -11.19
CA LEU A 148 -6.05 -7.66 -12.36
C LEU A 148 -6.05 -8.63 -13.54
N CYS A 149 -5.59 -9.86 -13.34
CA CYS A 149 -5.65 -10.90 -14.38
C CYS A 149 -7.09 -11.20 -14.80
N GLY A 150 -8.01 -11.21 -13.85
CA GLY A 150 -9.43 -11.39 -14.11
C GLY A 150 -10.05 -10.26 -14.94
N VAL A 151 -9.53 -9.03 -14.85
CA VAL A 151 -9.91 -7.89 -15.71
C VAL A 151 -9.38 -8.11 -17.13
N ILE A 152 -8.11 -8.50 -17.27
CA ILE A 152 -7.48 -8.73 -18.58
C ILE A 152 -8.17 -9.86 -19.36
N ILE A 153 -8.55 -10.96 -18.70
CA ILE A 153 -9.08 -12.15 -19.37
C ILE A 153 -10.56 -12.02 -19.73
N ARG A 154 -11.37 -11.45 -18.82
CA ARG A 154 -12.83 -11.51 -18.94
C ARG A 154 -13.43 -10.39 -19.76
N ASP A 155 -12.65 -9.35 -20.01
CA ASP A 155 -13.14 -8.20 -20.73
C ASP A 155 -12.83 -8.29 -22.23
N GLY A 156 -13.90 -8.35 -23.02
CA GLY A 156 -13.83 -8.44 -24.48
C GLY A 156 -13.34 -7.17 -25.16
N ASP A 157 -13.29 -6.04 -24.44
CA ASP A 157 -12.81 -4.75 -24.93
C ASP A 157 -11.43 -4.37 -24.35
N PHE A 158 -10.74 -5.34 -23.72
CA PHE A 158 -9.44 -5.05 -23.11
C PHE A 158 -8.40 -4.85 -24.22
N PRO A 159 -7.59 -3.77 -24.19
CA PRO A 159 -6.53 -3.61 -25.17
C PRO A 159 -5.56 -4.79 -25.00
N TYR A 160 -5.17 -5.43 -26.10
CA TYR A 160 -4.27 -6.59 -26.09
C TYR A 160 -4.91 -7.87 -25.50
N ILE A 161 -6.16 -8.16 -25.88
CA ILE A 161 -6.83 -9.46 -25.63
C ILE A 161 -5.86 -10.61 -25.94
N GLY A 162 -5.83 -11.60 -25.05
CA GLY A 162 -4.95 -12.74 -25.21
C GLY A 162 -3.55 -12.52 -24.62
N MET A 163 -3.23 -11.37 -24.01
CA MET A 163 -1.86 -11.12 -23.51
C MET A 163 -1.40 -12.16 -22.48
N LEU A 164 -2.32 -12.73 -21.68
CA LEU A 164 -1.97 -13.73 -20.68
C LEU A 164 -1.87 -15.14 -21.26
N GLU A 165 -2.58 -15.42 -22.34
CA GLU A 165 -2.57 -16.66 -23.12
C GLU A 165 -1.35 -16.73 -24.04
N ASN A 166 -0.90 -15.58 -24.54
CA ASN A 166 0.28 -15.44 -25.41
C ASN A 166 1.62 -15.56 -24.66
N GLY A 167 1.61 -15.69 -23.34
CA GLY A 167 2.80 -15.86 -22.50
C GLY A 167 3.73 -14.65 -22.58
N TYR A 168 5.03 -14.90 -22.76
CA TYR A 168 6.07 -13.86 -22.84
C TYR A 168 6.20 -13.22 -24.24
N LYS A 169 5.17 -13.26 -25.09
CA LYS A 169 5.21 -12.51 -26.35
C LYS A 169 5.12 -11.01 -26.04
N VAL A 170 6.24 -10.33 -26.21
CA VAL A 170 6.41 -8.92 -25.83
C VAL A 170 5.87 -7.99 -26.92
N PRO A 171 4.87 -7.15 -26.62
CA PRO A 171 4.38 -6.14 -27.55
C PRO A 171 5.44 -5.05 -27.79
N ARG A 172 5.44 -4.42 -28.96
CA ARG A 172 6.45 -3.41 -29.35
C ARG A 172 5.92 -1.98 -29.26
N GLU A 173 4.64 -1.84 -28.96
CA GLU A 173 3.91 -0.59 -28.86
C GLU A 173 4.52 0.27 -27.75
N PRO A 174 4.94 1.52 -28.03
CA PRO A 174 5.58 2.38 -27.03
C PRO A 174 4.71 2.66 -25.80
N ASN A 175 3.40 2.81 -25.99
CA ASN A 175 2.45 3.18 -24.94
C ASN A 175 1.78 1.97 -24.29
N TYR A 176 2.26 0.75 -24.56
CA TYR A 176 1.64 -0.50 -24.14
C TYR A 176 1.35 -0.55 -22.63
N VAL A 177 2.34 -0.17 -21.81
CA VAL A 177 2.18 -0.19 -20.34
C VAL A 177 1.08 0.77 -19.89
N ALA A 178 1.14 2.03 -20.35
CA ALA A 178 0.14 3.04 -20.02
C ALA A 178 -1.26 2.58 -20.43
N GLU A 179 -1.41 2.06 -21.65
CA GLU A 179 -2.71 1.58 -22.15
C GLU A 179 -3.29 0.41 -21.34
N VAL A 180 -2.45 -0.55 -20.94
CA VAL A 180 -2.86 -1.68 -20.09
C VAL A 180 -3.29 -1.19 -18.70
N ILE A 181 -2.50 -0.33 -18.06
CA ILE A 181 -2.82 0.21 -16.73
C ILE A 181 -4.10 1.07 -16.78
N SER A 182 -4.23 1.93 -17.79
CA SER A 182 -5.44 2.74 -18.00
C SER A 182 -6.68 1.92 -18.30
N ALA A 183 -6.53 0.78 -18.98
CA ALA A 183 -7.64 -0.15 -19.15
C ALA A 183 -8.03 -0.83 -17.83
N ILE A 184 -7.07 -1.16 -16.98
CA ILE A 184 -7.31 -1.72 -15.64
C ILE A 184 -8.04 -0.70 -14.76
N ILE A 185 -7.53 0.53 -14.65
CA ILE A 185 -8.12 1.61 -13.84
C ILE A 185 -9.57 1.87 -14.23
N ARG A 186 -9.87 1.94 -15.54
CA ARG A 186 -11.24 2.17 -16.05
C ARG A 186 -12.25 1.09 -15.65
N ARG A 187 -11.77 -0.09 -15.24
CA ARG A 187 -12.58 -1.25 -14.86
C ARG A 187 -12.62 -1.47 -13.35
N LYS A 188 -12.08 -0.52 -12.57
CA LYS A 188 -12.22 -0.50 -11.12
C LYS A 188 -13.70 -0.53 -10.72
N GLN A 189 -14.05 -1.48 -9.86
CA GLN A 189 -15.36 -1.54 -9.21
C GLN A 189 -15.23 -1.19 -7.73
N ASP A 190 -16.33 -0.73 -7.13
CA ASP A 190 -16.33 -0.45 -5.70
C ASP A 190 -16.06 -1.72 -4.88
N ARG A 191 -15.18 -1.62 -3.87
CA ARG A 191 -14.84 -2.70 -2.92
C ARG A 191 -14.21 -3.96 -3.54
N ASP A 192 -13.62 -3.86 -4.73
CA ASP A 192 -12.71 -4.89 -5.22
C ASP A 192 -11.25 -4.58 -4.83
N SER A 193 -10.39 -5.60 -4.91
CA SER A 193 -8.99 -5.49 -4.49
C SER A 193 -8.02 -5.02 -5.59
N LEU A 194 -8.53 -4.28 -6.58
CA LEU A 194 -7.75 -3.86 -7.72
C LEU A 194 -6.74 -2.75 -7.37
N ALA A 195 -7.06 -1.92 -6.38
CA ALA A 195 -6.16 -0.87 -5.89
C ALA A 195 -4.89 -1.48 -5.30
N GLU A 196 -5.03 -2.48 -4.43
CA GLU A 196 -3.94 -3.18 -3.76
C GLU A 196 -3.09 -3.99 -4.75
N GLU A 197 -3.72 -4.63 -5.74
CA GLU A 197 -3.00 -5.34 -6.80
C GLU A 197 -2.23 -4.38 -7.72
N LEU A 198 -2.75 -3.17 -8.01
CA LEU A 198 -2.01 -2.14 -8.74
C LEU A 198 -0.87 -1.53 -7.91
N ILE A 199 -1.06 -1.28 -6.61
CA ILE A 199 0.02 -0.86 -5.71
C ILE A 199 1.12 -1.92 -5.70
N THR A 200 0.76 -3.20 -5.63
CA THR A 200 1.72 -4.31 -5.69
C THR A 200 2.52 -4.28 -6.99
N LEU A 201 1.86 -4.09 -8.13
CA LEU A 201 2.51 -3.99 -9.44
C LEU A 201 3.42 -2.76 -9.54
N ALA A 202 2.97 -1.59 -9.08
CA ALA A 202 3.75 -0.36 -9.02
C ALA A 202 5.02 -0.54 -8.16
N LEU A 203 4.90 -1.21 -7.01
CA LEU A 203 6.02 -1.51 -6.13
C LEU A 203 7.05 -2.45 -6.79
N LEU A 204 6.61 -3.46 -7.56
CA LEU A 204 7.52 -4.29 -8.35
C LEU A 204 8.35 -3.44 -9.34
N PHE A 205 7.72 -2.47 -10.00
CA PHE A 205 8.45 -1.53 -10.86
C PHE A 205 9.41 -0.63 -10.06
N LEU A 206 8.96 -0.04 -8.95
CA LEU A 206 9.78 0.86 -8.13
C LEU A 206 10.98 0.17 -7.47
N LEU A 207 10.89 -1.13 -7.18
CA LEU A 207 12.00 -1.91 -6.64
C LEU A 207 13.15 -2.07 -7.64
N GLU A 208 12.88 -1.95 -8.93
CA GLU A 208 13.92 -1.94 -9.95
C GLU A 208 14.77 -0.66 -9.91
N LEU A 209 14.24 0.44 -9.36
CA LEU A 209 15.00 1.70 -9.25
C LEU A 209 16.23 1.53 -8.33
N PRO A 210 17.37 2.12 -8.71
CA PRO A 210 18.56 2.11 -7.88
C PRO A 210 18.28 2.86 -6.58
N GLY A 211 18.75 2.33 -5.45
CA GLY A 211 18.62 3.00 -4.17
C GLY A 211 18.50 2.05 -3.00
N ARG A 212 18.31 2.63 -1.81
CA ARG A 212 18.13 1.92 -0.55
C ARG A 212 16.79 2.25 0.12
N THR A 213 15.92 2.96 -0.59
CA THR A 213 14.57 3.30 -0.14
C THR A 213 13.85 2.04 0.29
N ARG A 214 13.29 2.08 1.50
CA ARG A 214 12.42 1.06 2.06
C ARG A 214 10.98 1.40 1.70
N TYR A 215 10.29 0.46 1.08
CA TYR A 215 8.89 0.58 0.71
C TYR A 215 8.05 -0.20 1.71
N MET A 216 7.06 0.46 2.29
CA MET A 216 6.11 -0.16 3.20
C MET A 216 4.71 -0.06 2.60
N PHE A 217 4.12 -1.20 2.29
CA PHE A 217 2.72 -1.27 1.88
C PHE A 217 1.84 -1.35 3.14
N CYS A 218 1.16 -0.26 3.47
CA CYS A 218 0.32 -0.15 4.65
C CYS A 218 -1.12 -0.51 4.27
N THR A 219 -1.58 -1.68 4.70
CA THR A 219 -2.93 -2.19 4.40
C THR A 219 -3.53 -2.86 5.62
N ASN A 220 -4.86 -2.91 5.70
CA ASN A 220 -5.57 -3.73 6.69
C ASN A 220 -6.17 -5.00 6.07
N ASP A 221 -6.02 -5.22 4.75
CA ASP A 221 -6.45 -6.46 4.10
C ASP A 221 -5.36 -7.53 4.19
N TYR A 222 -5.57 -8.54 5.05
CA TYR A 222 -4.65 -9.67 5.17
C TYR A 222 -4.54 -10.53 3.91
N ALA A 223 -5.58 -10.54 3.06
CA ALA A 223 -5.50 -11.19 1.76
C ALA A 223 -4.57 -10.42 0.81
N ALA A 224 -4.62 -9.08 0.81
CA ALA A 224 -3.66 -8.23 0.11
C ALA A 224 -2.24 -8.43 0.65
N ILE A 225 -2.03 -8.48 1.99
CA ILE A 225 -0.71 -8.77 2.58
C ILE A 225 -0.14 -10.09 2.06
N THR A 226 -0.96 -11.15 2.06
CA THR A 226 -0.53 -12.48 1.58
C THR A 226 -0.16 -12.46 0.10
N ARG A 227 -0.97 -11.80 -0.74
CA ARG A 227 -0.73 -11.67 -2.18
C ARG A 227 0.52 -10.84 -2.46
N PHE A 228 0.68 -9.71 -1.78
CA PHE A 228 1.85 -8.84 -1.87
C PHE A 228 3.14 -9.59 -1.51
N ASN A 229 3.19 -10.24 -0.35
CA ASN A 229 4.39 -10.95 0.09
C ASN A 229 4.80 -12.03 -0.90
N LYS A 230 3.83 -12.80 -1.41
CA LYS A 230 4.09 -13.80 -2.47
C LYS A 230 4.58 -13.16 -3.76
N ALA A 231 4.04 -12.00 -4.13
CA ALA A 231 4.47 -11.30 -5.33
C ALA A 231 5.91 -10.77 -5.22
N MET A 232 6.26 -10.20 -4.07
CA MET A 232 7.64 -9.77 -3.78
C MET A 232 8.60 -10.96 -3.82
N GLN A 233 8.28 -12.08 -3.17
CA GLN A 233 9.09 -13.31 -3.21
C GLN A 233 9.27 -13.85 -4.63
N THR A 234 8.25 -13.72 -5.47
CA THR A 234 8.26 -14.24 -6.85
C THR A 234 9.08 -13.35 -7.78
N SER A 235 9.02 -12.02 -7.62
CA SER A 235 9.49 -11.09 -8.66
C SER A 235 10.48 -10.03 -8.20
N ALA A 236 10.62 -9.73 -6.90
CA ALA A 236 11.55 -8.71 -6.41
C ALA A 236 13.01 -9.19 -6.35
N GLY A 237 13.25 -10.51 -6.32
CA GLY A 237 14.59 -11.09 -6.25
C GLY A 237 15.40 -10.54 -5.07
N SER A 238 16.63 -10.08 -5.31
CA SER A 238 17.48 -9.51 -4.25
C SER A 238 16.93 -8.22 -3.61
N ASN A 239 15.96 -7.56 -4.27
CA ASN A 239 15.33 -6.35 -3.76
C ASN A 239 14.16 -6.63 -2.79
N GLU A 240 13.77 -7.89 -2.56
CA GLU A 240 12.65 -8.23 -1.64
C GLU A 240 12.80 -7.56 -0.28
N SER A 241 14.02 -7.53 0.29
CA SER A 241 14.30 -6.91 1.60
C SER A 241 14.02 -5.40 1.69
N ARG A 242 13.86 -4.71 0.56
CA ARG A 242 13.49 -3.29 0.51
C ARG A 242 11.97 -3.09 0.62
N ALA A 243 11.16 -4.15 0.55
CA ALA A 243 9.72 -4.07 0.61
C ALA A 243 9.17 -4.83 1.82
N ALA A 244 8.19 -4.24 2.51
CA ALA A 244 7.49 -4.87 3.61
C ALA A 244 6.02 -4.48 3.62
N CYS A 245 5.17 -5.35 4.18
CA CYS A 245 3.80 -4.99 4.52
C CYS A 245 3.74 -4.49 5.97
N VAL A 246 2.96 -3.44 6.21
CA VAL A 246 2.63 -2.97 7.56
C VAL A 246 1.11 -3.09 7.74
N SER A 247 0.69 -4.07 8.54
CA SER A 247 -0.71 -4.16 8.92
C SER A 247 -1.06 -3.08 9.95
N PHE A 248 -2.34 -2.71 10.06
CA PHE A 248 -2.78 -1.81 11.12
C PHE A 248 -2.50 -2.39 12.53
N LEU A 249 -2.52 -3.72 12.69
CA LEU A 249 -2.11 -4.36 13.94
C LEU A 249 -0.63 -4.18 14.24
N SER A 250 0.23 -4.44 13.26
CA SER A 250 1.68 -4.26 13.38
C SER A 250 2.02 -2.81 13.71
N PHE A 251 1.26 -1.86 13.14
CA PHE A 251 1.36 -0.44 13.43
C PHE A 251 0.99 -0.10 14.89
N VAL A 252 -0.11 -0.65 15.41
CA VAL A 252 -0.50 -0.49 16.83
C VAL A 252 0.53 -1.14 17.77
N GLN A 253 1.02 -2.34 17.43
CA GLN A 253 2.06 -3.01 18.21
C GLN A 253 3.34 -2.18 18.26
N TYR A 254 3.77 -1.60 17.13
CA TYR A 254 4.91 -0.69 17.08
C TYR A 254 4.70 0.55 17.97
N ALA A 255 3.53 1.16 17.92
CA ALA A 255 3.18 2.31 18.75
C ALA A 255 3.25 2.04 20.26
N ILE A 256 2.89 0.84 20.70
CA ILE A 256 3.02 0.41 22.10
C ILE A 256 4.50 0.25 22.47
N GLN A 257 5.30 -0.39 21.59
CA GLN A 257 6.73 -0.60 21.80
C GLN A 257 7.51 0.71 21.90
N GLU A 258 7.12 1.70 21.09
CA GLU A 258 7.69 3.06 21.11
C GLU A 258 7.11 3.95 22.23
N LYS A 259 6.25 3.39 23.10
CA LYS A 259 5.62 4.08 24.24
C LYS A 259 4.78 5.30 23.83
N ILE A 260 4.21 5.28 22.63
CA ILE A 260 3.25 6.29 22.15
C ILE A 260 1.84 5.95 22.67
N PHE A 261 1.51 4.66 22.63
CA PHE A 261 0.39 4.10 23.36
C PHE A 261 0.85 3.63 24.74
N LEU A 262 0.16 4.12 25.76
CA LEU A 262 0.44 3.87 27.17
C LEU A 262 -0.71 3.10 27.82
N ASN A 263 -0.54 2.71 29.09
CA ASN A 263 -1.57 2.00 29.85
C ASN A 263 -2.90 2.78 29.94
N GLU A 264 -2.85 4.11 29.97
CA GLU A 264 -4.03 4.97 29.93
C GLU A 264 -4.83 4.87 28.61
N ASP A 265 -4.20 4.41 27.52
CA ASP A 265 -4.85 4.19 26.23
C ASP A 265 -5.43 2.78 26.08
N LYS A 266 -5.39 1.93 27.12
CA LYS A 266 -5.78 0.50 27.01
C LYS A 266 -7.13 0.31 26.31
N GLN A 267 -8.14 1.11 26.64
CA GLN A 267 -9.46 1.01 26.00
C GLN A 267 -9.44 1.36 24.50
N ASP A 268 -8.65 2.36 24.11
CA ASP A 268 -8.49 2.71 22.70
C ASP A 268 -7.72 1.64 21.93
N ILE A 269 -6.67 1.07 22.53
CA ILE A 269 -5.91 -0.05 21.97
C ILE A 269 -6.83 -1.24 21.75
N LEU A 270 -7.62 -1.63 22.76
CA LEU A 270 -8.60 -2.71 22.65
C LEU A 270 -9.57 -2.47 21.50
N ARG A 271 -10.11 -1.25 21.38
CA ARG A 271 -11.00 -0.88 20.28
C ARG A 271 -10.31 -1.02 18.92
N LEU A 272 -9.08 -0.51 18.77
CA LEU A 272 -8.32 -0.59 17.53
C LEU A 272 -8.03 -2.03 17.10
N LEU A 273 -7.57 -2.87 18.05
CA LEU A 273 -7.29 -4.27 17.81
C LEU A 273 -8.58 -5.03 17.46
N ARG A 274 -9.65 -4.82 18.22
CA ARG A 274 -10.96 -5.46 18.01
C ARG A 274 -11.57 -5.10 16.66
N CYS A 275 -11.50 -3.82 16.25
CA CYS A 275 -11.94 -3.38 14.92
C CYS A 275 -11.08 -3.95 13.77
N SER A 276 -9.95 -4.58 14.07
CA SER A 276 -9.04 -5.12 13.05
C SER A 276 -9.13 -6.63 12.90
N VAL A 277 -9.38 -7.38 13.99
CA VAL A 277 -9.43 -8.85 13.94
C VAL A 277 -10.55 -9.51 14.75
N GLY A 278 -11.44 -8.73 15.36
CA GLY A 278 -12.54 -9.24 16.19
C GLY A 278 -12.11 -9.48 17.65
N GLU A 279 -12.73 -10.46 18.33
CA GLU A 279 -12.47 -10.73 19.76
C GLU A 279 -11.21 -11.55 20.03
N GLU A 280 -10.69 -12.24 19.02
CA GLU A 280 -9.52 -13.09 19.12
C GLU A 280 -8.47 -12.71 18.08
N VAL A 281 -7.20 -12.86 18.43
CA VAL A 281 -6.07 -12.64 17.53
C VAL A 281 -5.16 -13.86 17.55
N LEU A 282 -4.64 -14.23 16.37
CA LEU A 282 -3.61 -15.24 16.23
C LEU A 282 -2.25 -14.53 16.31
N VAL A 283 -1.44 -14.89 17.31
CA VAL A 283 -0.11 -14.29 17.51
C VAL A 283 0.98 -15.33 17.30
N LEU A 284 2.06 -14.92 16.63
CA LEU A 284 3.27 -15.73 16.49
C LEU A 284 4.23 -15.33 17.61
N ARG A 285 4.68 -16.32 18.38
CA ARG A 285 5.67 -16.12 19.45
C ARG A 285 6.85 -17.07 19.30
N ASP A 286 8.00 -16.63 19.79
CA ASP A 286 9.12 -17.54 20.06
C ASP A 286 8.81 -18.32 21.34
N ASP A 287 8.73 -19.64 21.24
CA ASP A 287 8.77 -20.48 22.43
C ASP A 287 10.22 -20.54 22.95
N LYS A 288 10.42 -20.85 24.23
CA LYS A 288 11.74 -20.85 24.91
C LYS A 288 12.80 -21.79 24.30
N LEU A 289 12.46 -22.55 23.26
CA LEU A 289 13.39 -23.37 22.49
C LEU A 289 13.71 -22.68 21.16
N PRO A 290 15.00 -22.55 20.79
CA PRO A 290 15.50 -21.59 19.77
C PRO A 290 15.01 -21.81 18.32
N ILE A 291 14.05 -22.70 18.07
CA ILE A 291 13.61 -23.08 16.71
C ILE A 291 12.07 -23.23 16.60
N HIS A 292 11.31 -23.08 17.69
CA HIS A 292 9.85 -23.25 17.64
C HIS A 292 9.13 -21.91 17.71
N LYS A 293 8.69 -21.45 16.53
CA LYS A 293 7.69 -20.40 16.40
C LYS A 293 6.30 -21.04 16.40
N THR A 294 5.47 -20.64 17.35
CA THR A 294 4.13 -21.23 17.52
C THR A 294 3.08 -20.16 17.38
N TRP A 295 2.05 -20.45 16.58
CA TRP A 295 0.84 -19.65 16.51
C TRP A 295 -0.07 -19.97 17.69
N VAL A 296 -0.47 -18.95 18.44
CA VAL A 296 -1.36 -19.09 19.58
C VAL A 296 -2.52 -18.11 19.43
N THR A 297 -3.73 -18.57 19.71
CA THR A 297 -4.90 -17.68 19.78
C THR A 297 -4.98 -17.05 21.16
N LEU A 298 -5.11 -15.73 21.20
CA LEU A 298 -5.34 -14.95 22.41
C LEU A 298 -6.62 -14.14 22.26
N SER A 299 -7.31 -13.85 23.37
CA SER A 299 -8.31 -12.78 23.36
C SER A 299 -7.63 -11.42 23.15
N ILE A 300 -8.34 -10.46 22.57
CA ILE A 300 -7.82 -9.10 22.39
C ILE A 300 -7.42 -8.46 23.72
N GLU A 301 -8.17 -8.70 24.80
CA GLU A 301 -7.81 -8.25 26.14
C GLU A 301 -6.44 -8.77 26.59
N SER A 302 -6.21 -10.08 26.41
CA SER A 302 -4.94 -10.70 26.80
C SER A 302 -3.79 -10.20 25.92
N ALA A 303 -4.01 -10.09 24.61
CA ALA A 303 -3.00 -9.59 23.69
C ALA A 303 -2.60 -8.14 24.01
N ALA A 304 -3.58 -7.25 24.24
CA ALA A 304 -3.31 -5.85 24.59
C ALA A 304 -2.55 -5.72 25.92
N GLU A 305 -2.96 -6.49 26.95
CA GLU A 305 -2.29 -6.48 28.25
C GLU A 305 -0.84 -6.96 28.15
N ARG A 306 -0.59 -8.03 27.41
CA ARG A 306 0.77 -8.56 27.17
C ARG A 306 1.65 -7.54 26.44
N LEU A 307 1.14 -6.92 25.37
CA LEU A 307 1.86 -5.87 24.64
C LEU A 307 2.21 -4.69 25.54
N LEU A 308 1.26 -4.21 26.33
CA LEU A 308 1.45 -3.11 27.28
C LEU A 308 2.44 -3.46 28.41
N ASN A 309 2.52 -4.74 28.79
CA ASN A 309 3.49 -5.26 29.73
C ASN A 309 4.87 -5.58 29.09
N GLY A 310 5.05 -5.25 27.80
CA GLY A 310 6.33 -5.36 27.11
C GLY A 310 6.59 -6.70 26.39
N GLU A 311 5.60 -7.58 26.29
CA GLU A 311 5.71 -8.77 25.44
C GLU A 311 5.78 -8.34 23.96
N ARG A 312 6.68 -8.98 23.20
CA ARG A 312 6.88 -8.71 21.78
C ARG A 312 6.40 -9.91 20.97
N PHE A 313 5.33 -9.73 20.21
CA PHE A 313 4.89 -10.73 19.23
C PHE A 313 5.71 -10.62 17.94
N LEU A 314 6.03 -11.75 17.32
CA LEU A 314 6.72 -11.76 16.03
C LEU A 314 5.76 -11.35 14.91
N ASP A 315 4.49 -11.73 15.04
CA ASP A 315 3.43 -11.40 14.09
C ASP A 315 2.06 -11.46 14.79
N MET A 316 1.08 -10.74 14.25
CA MET A 316 -0.31 -10.71 14.69
C MET A 316 -1.25 -10.73 13.48
N THR A 317 -2.19 -11.66 13.45
CA THR A 317 -3.15 -11.79 12.34
C THR A 317 -4.53 -12.25 12.81
N HIS A 318 -5.52 -12.13 11.93
CA HIS A 318 -6.86 -12.65 12.18
C HIS A 318 -6.87 -14.18 12.21
N LYS A 319 -7.76 -14.74 13.03
CA LYS A 319 -8.08 -16.17 12.99
C LYS A 319 -8.98 -16.43 11.77
N LYS A 320 -8.57 -17.36 10.91
CA LYS A 320 -9.37 -17.80 9.76
C LYS A 320 -10.62 -18.56 10.19
#